data_AF-A0A4S8KPQ4-F1
#
_entry.id   AF-A0A4S8KPQ4-F1
#
_cell.length_a   1.000
_cell.length_b   1.000
_cell.length_c   1.000
_cell.angle_alpha   90.00
_cell.angle_beta   90.00
_cell.angle_gamma   90.00
#
_symmetry.space_group_name_H-M   'P 1'
#
loop_
_entity.id
_entity.type
_entity.pdbx_description
1 polymer ?
#
loop_
_entity_poly.entity_id
_entity_poly.type
_entity_poly.pdbx_seq_one_letter_code
_entity_poly.pdbx_strand_id
1 'polypeptide(L)'
;AESLRDRINDCQSRVLITSDEGKRGGKTIATKAIVDQALKECPVVDKVLVLRRTGNEINFVDGRDLWWHEEAKKVPNYCVPKTMNSKDPLFILYTSGSTGKPKGVLHTTGGYLL
;
A
#
# COMPACT_ATOMS: atom_id res chain seq x y z
N ALA A 1 -2.28 4.56 -12.74
CA ALA A 1 -2.17 5.49 -11.59
C ALA A 1 -3.55 5.83 -11.04
N GLU A 2 -4.50 6.25 -11.87
CA GLU A 2 -5.89 6.58 -11.50
C GLU A 2 -6.56 5.53 -10.61
N SER A 3 -6.54 4.26 -11.02
CA SER A 3 -7.16 3.18 -10.23
C SER A 3 -6.57 3.04 -8.82
N LEU A 4 -5.28 3.35 -8.62
CA LEU A 4 -4.66 3.35 -7.31
C LEU A 4 -5.10 4.58 -6.50
N ARG A 5 -5.07 5.77 -7.12
CA ARG A 5 -5.55 7.03 -6.52
C ARG A 5 -6.96 6.89 -5.98
N ASP A 6 -7.89 6.39 -6.80
CA ASP A 6 -9.30 6.30 -6.41
C ASP A 6 -9.51 5.40 -5.19
N ARG A 7 -8.72 4.31 -5.09
CA ARG A 7 -8.78 3.39 -3.95
C ARG A 7 -8.16 3.99 -2.69
N ILE A 8 -7.04 4.71 -2.80
CA ILE A 8 -6.40 5.41 -1.68
C ILE A 8 -7.33 6.48 -1.12
N ASN A 9 -7.94 7.27 -2.00
CA ASN A 9 -8.86 8.33 -1.61
C ASN A 9 -10.17 7.78 -1.03
N ASP A 10 -10.66 6.62 -1.49
CA ASP A 10 -11.85 5.99 -0.89
C ASP A 10 -11.56 5.44 0.51
N CYS A 11 -10.44 4.73 0.72
CA CYS A 11 -10.10 4.18 2.04
C CYS A 11 -9.42 5.17 2.99
N GLN A 12 -9.13 6.40 2.54
CA GLN A 12 -8.46 7.45 3.33
C GLN A 12 -7.13 6.97 3.96
N SER A 13 -6.39 6.10 3.25
CA SER A 13 -5.13 5.56 3.80
C SER A 13 -4.06 6.64 3.87
N ARG A 14 -3.42 6.76 5.04
CA ARG A 14 -2.31 7.70 5.28
C ARG A 14 -0.93 7.12 4.99
N VAL A 15 -0.83 5.81 4.84
CA VAL A 15 0.43 5.11 4.57
C VAL A 15 0.25 4.20 3.35
N LEU A 16 1.26 4.15 2.50
CA LEU A 16 1.31 3.25 1.34
C LEU A 16 2.57 2.39 1.40
N ILE A 17 2.43 1.09 1.15
CA ILE A 17 3.55 0.17 1.01
C ILE A 17 3.66 -0.22 -0.46
N THR A 18 4.86 -0.12 -1.04
CA THR A 18 5.11 -0.45 -2.45
C THR A 18 6.55 -0.96 -2.65
N SER A 19 6.94 -1.20 -3.90
CA SER A 19 8.33 -1.50 -4.29
C SER A 19 8.87 -0.46 -5.25
N ASP A 20 10.19 -0.38 -5.38
CA ASP A 20 10.88 0.33 -6.47
C ASP A 20 10.31 -0.11 -7.83
N GLU A 21 10.39 -1.41 -8.12
CA GLU A 21 9.84 -2.04 -9.31
C GLU A 21 9.39 -3.48 -9.02
N GLY A 22 8.38 -3.94 -9.77
CA GLY A 22 8.00 -5.33 -9.86
C GLY A 22 8.69 -6.06 -11.01
N LYS A 23 8.85 -7.38 -10.90
CA LYS A 23 9.27 -8.26 -12.00
C LYS A 23 8.23 -9.35 -12.21
N ARG A 24 7.67 -9.45 -13.42
CA ARG A 24 6.68 -10.47 -13.78
C ARG A 24 6.86 -10.91 -15.22
N GLY A 25 7.08 -12.20 -15.45
CA GLY A 25 7.26 -12.76 -16.80
C GLY A 25 8.42 -12.11 -17.58
N GLY A 26 9.55 -11.85 -16.90
CA GLY A 26 10.72 -11.16 -17.48
C GLY A 26 10.56 -9.65 -17.66
N LYS A 27 9.34 -9.10 -17.53
CA LYS A 27 9.08 -7.67 -17.67
C LYS A 27 9.21 -6.92 -16.34
N THR A 28 9.70 -5.69 -16.42
CA THR A 28 9.72 -4.73 -15.32
C THR A 28 8.38 -4.01 -15.22
N ILE A 29 7.87 -3.83 -14.00
CA ILE A 29 6.69 -3.02 -13.69
C ILE A 29 7.18 -1.84 -12.84
N ALA A 30 7.08 -0.62 -13.34
CA ALA A 30 7.55 0.58 -12.65
C ALA A 30 6.59 0.99 -11.51
N THR A 31 6.50 0.18 -10.45
CA THR A 31 5.55 0.35 -9.33
C THR A 31 5.70 1.71 -8.68
N LYS A 32 6.93 2.14 -8.36
CA LYS A 32 7.15 3.44 -7.73
C LYS A 32 6.73 4.62 -8.60
N ALA A 33 7.00 4.56 -9.91
CA ALA A 33 6.58 5.60 -10.84
C ALA A 33 5.05 5.72 -10.92
N ILE A 34 4.33 4.59 -10.92
CA ILE A 34 2.86 4.55 -10.89
C ILE A 34 2.33 5.15 -9.58
N VAL A 35 2.98 4.83 -8.46
CA VAL A 35 2.66 5.38 -7.13
C VAL A 35 2.84 6.90 -7.12
N ASP A 36 3.98 7.41 -7.56
CA ASP A 36 4.26 8.85 -7.57
C ASP A 36 3.23 9.62 -8.40
N GLN A 37 2.82 9.06 -9.54
CA GLN A 37 1.77 9.66 -10.35
C GLN A 37 0.41 9.66 -9.65
N ALA A 38 0.06 8.60 -8.90
CA ALA A 38 -1.19 8.53 -8.15
C ALA A 38 -1.21 9.51 -6.97
N LEU A 39 -0.09 9.65 -6.26
CA LEU A 39 0.01 10.46 -5.05
C LEU A 39 -0.07 11.97 -5.30
N LYS A 40 0.08 12.43 -6.54
CA LYS A 40 -0.20 13.83 -6.93
C LYS A 40 -1.62 14.27 -6.57
N GLU A 41 -2.56 13.33 -6.49
CA GLU A 41 -3.97 13.57 -6.21
C GLU A 41 -4.45 12.82 -4.94
N CYS A 42 -3.52 12.41 -4.07
CA CYS A 42 -3.81 11.74 -2.80
C CYS A 42 -3.20 12.53 -1.62
N PRO A 43 -3.77 13.69 -1.23
CA PRO A 43 -3.17 14.57 -0.23
C PRO A 43 -3.13 13.95 1.19
N VAL A 44 -3.87 12.86 1.42
CA VAL A 44 -3.96 12.18 2.71
C VAL A 44 -2.75 11.28 3.03
N VAL A 45 -1.92 10.94 2.03
CA VAL A 45 -0.79 10.02 2.22
C VAL A 45 0.43 10.77 2.77
N ASP A 46 0.81 10.45 4.00
CA ASP A 46 1.95 11.06 4.67
C ASP A 46 3.27 10.32 4.38
N LYS A 47 3.22 8.99 4.30
CA LYS A 47 4.41 8.13 4.23
C LYS A 47 4.26 7.01 3.21
N VAL A 48 5.35 6.73 2.49
CA VAL A 48 5.46 5.60 1.57
C VAL A 48 6.62 4.71 1.97
N LEU A 49 6.35 3.47 2.36
CA LEU A 49 7.39 2.47 2.63
C LEU A 49 7.72 1.71 1.35
N VAL A 50 8.95 1.84 0.86
CA VAL A 50 9.39 1.29 -0.43
C VAL A 50 10.30 0.10 -0.20
N LEU A 51 9.92 -1.06 -0.72
CA LEU A 51 10.77 -2.24 -0.81
C LEU A 51 11.74 -2.09 -1.99
N ARG A 52 13.05 -2.27 -1.73
CA ARG A 52 14.06 -2.34 -2.79
C ARG A 52 14.10 -3.75 -3.38
N ARG A 53 13.29 -3.99 -4.41
CA ARG A 53 13.13 -5.29 -5.06
C ARG A 53 14.10 -5.48 -6.24
N THR A 54 14.36 -4.45 -7.03
CA THR A 54 15.28 -4.53 -8.19
C THR A 54 16.56 -3.75 -7.95
N GLY A 55 16.53 -2.68 -7.14
CA GLY A 55 17.68 -1.81 -6.89
C GLY A 55 17.96 -0.84 -8.03
N ASN A 56 17.08 -0.75 -9.02
CA ASN A 56 17.17 0.26 -10.07
C ASN A 56 16.90 1.66 -9.51
N GLU A 57 17.40 2.67 -10.23
CA GLU A 57 17.16 4.06 -9.89
C GLU A 57 15.67 4.41 -10.05
N ILE A 58 15.13 5.08 -9.04
CA ILE A 58 13.74 5.53 -8.98
C ILE A 58 13.70 6.96 -8.44
N ASN A 59 12.63 7.69 -8.78
CA ASN A 59 12.34 8.92 -8.05
C ASN A 59 12.01 8.59 -6.58
N PHE A 60 12.64 9.30 -5.66
CA PHE A 60 12.49 9.13 -4.22
C PHE A 60 12.28 10.50 -3.59
N VAL A 61 11.14 10.70 -2.92
CA VAL A 61 10.74 12.00 -2.37
C VAL A 61 11.13 12.06 -0.89
N ASP A 62 12.14 12.87 -0.59
CA ASP A 62 12.65 13.06 0.76
C ASP A 62 11.55 13.46 1.74
N GLY A 63 11.60 12.88 2.94
CA GLY A 63 10.61 13.09 3.99
C GLY A 63 9.30 12.32 3.82
N ARG A 64 8.90 11.94 2.60
CA ARG A 64 7.70 11.12 2.33
C ARG A 64 8.04 9.64 2.17
N ASP A 65 9.04 9.35 1.33
CA ASP A 65 9.42 7.98 0.98
C ASP A 65 10.48 7.46 1.97
N LEU A 66 10.36 6.19 2.36
CA LEU A 66 11.24 5.52 3.30
C LEU A 66 11.64 4.15 2.76
N TRP A 67 12.92 3.79 2.86
CA TRP A 67 13.37 2.48 2.43
C TRP A 67 13.05 1.41 3.48
N TRP A 68 12.35 0.36 3.06
CA TRP A 68 11.99 -0.78 3.93
C TRP A 68 13.20 -1.33 4.69
N HIS A 69 14.30 -1.58 3.98
CA HIS A 69 15.50 -2.21 4.55
C HIS A 69 16.27 -1.31 5.52
N GLU A 70 15.99 -0.01 5.54
CA GLU A 70 16.54 0.94 6.50
C GLU A 70 15.62 1.07 7.71
N GLU A 71 14.32 1.25 7.49
CA GLU A 71 13.33 1.35 8.57
C GLU A 71 13.22 0.06 9.39
N ALA A 72 13.28 -1.10 8.75
CA ALA A 72 13.23 -2.39 9.43
C ALA A 72 14.38 -2.61 10.43
N LYS A 73 15.53 -1.94 10.25
CA LYS A 73 16.67 -2.01 11.18
C LYS A 73 16.46 -1.16 12.45
N LYS A 74 15.50 -0.24 12.42
CA LYS A 74 15.21 0.69 13.52
C LYS A 74 14.19 0.12 14.51
N VAL A 75 13.60 -1.04 14.21
CA VAL A 75 12.55 -1.66 15.00
C VAL A 75 12.96 -3.07 15.48
N PRO A 76 12.43 -3.54 16.62
CA PRO A 76 12.69 -4.90 17.09
C PRO A 76 12.14 -5.96 16.13
N ASN A 77 12.69 -7.17 16.22
CA ASN A 77 12.21 -8.36 15.49
C ASN A 77 10.94 -8.98 16.10
N TYR A 78 10.38 -8.38 17.14
CA TYR A 78 9.14 -8.79 17.78
C TYR A 78 8.23 -7.58 18.00
N CYS A 79 6.95 -7.74 17.64
CA CYS A 79 5.89 -6.78 17.90
C CYS A 79 4.75 -7.53 18.58
N VAL A 80 4.32 -7.04 19.75
CA VAL A 80 3.20 -7.66 20.47
C VAL A 80 1.93 -7.51 19.63
N PRO A 81 1.20 -8.61 19.34
CA PRO A 81 -0.03 -8.52 18.56
C PRO A 81 -1.10 -7.74 19.32
N LYS A 82 -1.84 -6.91 18.60
CA LYS A 82 -3.01 -6.22 19.15
C LYS A 82 -4.16 -7.23 19.30
N THR A 83 -4.81 -7.25 20.47
CA THR A 83 -6.08 -7.97 20.63
C THR A 83 -7.18 -7.28 19.84
N MET A 84 -7.88 -8.03 19.00
CA MET A 84 -8.95 -7.55 18.13
C MET A 84 -10.28 -8.25 18.48
N ASN A 85 -11.40 -7.55 18.35
CA ASN A 85 -12.73 -8.16 18.38
C ASN A 85 -12.97 -8.98 17.10
N SER A 86 -13.78 -10.04 17.17
CA SER A 86 -14.15 -10.84 16.00
C SER A 86 -14.83 -10.02 14.90
N LYS A 87 -15.48 -8.90 15.25
CA LYS A 87 -16.14 -7.98 14.32
C LYS A 87 -15.27 -6.81 13.88
N ASP A 88 -14.05 -6.66 14.39
CA ASP A 88 -13.16 -5.58 13.94
C ASP A 88 -12.76 -5.78 12.47
N PRO A 89 -12.64 -4.69 11.68
CA PRO A 89 -12.20 -4.77 10.30
C PRO A 89 -10.80 -5.39 10.18
N LEU A 90 -10.64 -6.35 9.27
CA LEU A 90 -9.37 -7.00 8.97
C LEU A 90 -8.72 -6.38 7.71
N PHE A 91 -9.47 -6.31 6.61
CA PHE A 91 -9.01 -5.68 5.37
C PHE A 91 -10.17 -5.14 4.54
N ILE A 92 -9.82 -4.25 3.62
CA ILE A 92 -10.69 -3.78 2.53
C ILE A 92 -10.09 -4.32 1.22
N LEU A 93 -10.89 -5.06 0.44
CA LEU A 93 -10.51 -5.52 -0.89
C LEU A 93 -11.39 -4.86 -1.94
N TYR A 94 -10.77 -4.04 -2.77
CA TYR A 94 -11.47 -3.35 -3.84
C TYR A 94 -11.71 -4.27 -5.04
N THR A 95 -12.98 -4.40 -5.43
CA THR A 95 -13.39 -5.13 -6.64
C THR A 95 -13.85 -4.17 -7.73
N SER A 96 -13.72 -4.59 -8.99
CA SER A 96 -14.21 -3.84 -10.15
C SER A 96 -15.73 -3.88 -10.16
N GLY A 97 -16.38 -2.79 -9.74
CA GLY A 97 -17.84 -2.65 -9.82
C GLY A 97 -18.30 -2.34 -11.24
N SER A 98 -19.53 -2.73 -11.58
CA SER A 98 -20.18 -2.39 -12.86
C SER A 98 -20.43 -0.88 -13.04
N THR A 99 -20.41 -0.12 -11.95
CA THR A 99 -20.76 1.32 -11.90
C THR A 99 -19.55 2.25 -11.99
N GLY A 100 -18.38 1.77 -12.40
CA GLY A 100 -17.16 2.57 -12.59
C GLY A 100 -16.41 2.95 -11.31
N LYS A 101 -17.12 3.22 -10.19
CA LYS A 101 -16.49 3.45 -8.88
C LYS A 101 -16.05 2.13 -8.23
N PRO A 102 -14.83 2.04 -7.66
CA PRO A 102 -14.35 0.84 -7.00
C PRO A 102 -15.15 0.57 -5.73
N LYS A 103 -15.55 -0.70 -5.50
CA LYS A 103 -16.28 -1.10 -4.29
C LYS A 103 -15.31 -1.74 -3.29
N GLY A 104 -15.10 -1.10 -2.15
CA GLY A 104 -14.27 -1.62 -1.06
C GLY A 104 -15.03 -2.65 -0.22
N VAL A 105 -14.81 -3.94 -0.48
CA VAL A 105 -15.43 -5.02 0.31
C VAL A 105 -14.66 -5.16 1.62
N LEU A 106 -15.35 -4.92 2.74
CA LEU A 106 -14.77 -5.03 4.08
C LEU A 106 -15.01 -6.43 4.65
N HIS A 107 -13.93 -7.06 5.11
CA HIS A 107 -14.00 -8.33 5.85
C HIS A 107 -13.62 -8.09 7.31
N THR A 108 -14.36 -8.75 8.22
CA THR A 108 -14.07 -8.72 9.66
C THR A 108 -13.14 -9.85 10.06
N THR A 109 -12.47 -9.69 11.19
CA THR A 109 -11.38 -10.57 11.62
C THR A 109 -11.85 -12.01 11.91
N GLY A 110 -12.76 -12.20 12.85
CA GLY A 110 -13.13 -13.54 13.32
C GLY A 110 -13.90 -14.35 12.28
N GLY A 111 -14.92 -13.74 11.66
CA GLY A 111 -15.77 -14.44 10.70
C GLY A 111 -15.06 -14.84 9.41
N TYR A 112 -14.02 -14.11 8.99
CA TYR A 112 -13.24 -14.45 7.80
C TYR A 112 -12.19 -15.54 8.04
N LEU A 113 -11.67 -15.67 9.26
CA LEU A 113 -10.60 -16.60 9.60
C LEU A 113 -11.09 -17.99 10.07
N LEU A 114 -12.41 -18.18 10.19
CA LEU A 114 -13.05 -19.47 10.49
C LEU A 114 -13.22 -20.29 9.21
#